data_AF-A0A2T7U1C8-F1
#
_entry.id   AF-A0A2T7U1C8-F1
#
_cell.length_a   1.000
_cell.length_b   1.000
_cell.length_c   1.000
_cell.angle_alpha   90.00
_cell.angle_beta   90.00
_cell.angle_gamma   90.00
#
_symmetry.space_group_name_H-M   'P 1'
#
loop_
_entity.id
_entity.type
_entity.pdbx_description
1 polymer ?
#
loop_
_entity_poly.entity_id
_entity_poly.type
_entity_poly.pdbx_seq_one_letter_code
_entity_poly.pdbx_strand_id
1 'polypeptide(L)'
;MGMFPLSPADYNESLALSPKLHELQEGPCTRRVAELRARVERLRAKLRAAEEMLVREQSRAPEIGEFVRCPLTGFFGQVTKVTPRAYGRPWVEILLYLGKDMPGHTTVDLFGNWELMDPPSEDSVVHALMIAPEA
;
A
#
# COMPACT_ATOMS: atom_id res chain seq x y z
N MET A 1 2.55 -96.01 8.63
CA MET A 1 2.09 -94.61 8.76
C MET A 1 3.30 -93.73 8.54
N GLY A 2 3.40 -92.77 7.64
CA GLY A 2 2.54 -92.21 6.60
C GLY A 2 3.34 -91.01 6.07
N MET A 3 3.68 -90.99 4.78
CA MET A 3 4.26 -89.81 4.10
C MET A 3 3.11 -88.87 3.72
N PHE A 4 3.24 -87.57 4.00
CA PHE A 4 2.75 -86.49 3.14
C PHE A 4 3.59 -85.21 3.34
N PRO A 5 4.02 -84.54 2.25
CA PRO A 5 4.75 -83.26 2.28
C PRO A 5 3.76 -82.08 2.29
N LEU A 6 4.15 -80.94 2.88
CA LEU A 6 3.44 -79.67 2.69
C LEU A 6 4.26 -78.77 1.76
N SER A 7 3.63 -78.40 0.66
CA SER A 7 4.10 -77.51 -0.41
C SER A 7 4.54 -76.12 0.08
N PRO A 8 5.37 -75.39 -0.70
CA PRO A 8 5.62 -73.98 -0.48
C PRO A 8 4.37 -73.17 -0.82
N ALA A 9 4.00 -72.24 0.06
CA ALA A 9 2.98 -71.25 -0.25
C ALA A 9 3.59 -70.25 -1.25
N ASP A 10 3.02 -70.21 -2.45
CA ASP A 10 3.28 -69.21 -3.47
C ASP A 10 3.02 -67.80 -2.92
N TYR A 11 4.08 -67.01 -2.76
CA TYR A 11 3.96 -65.57 -2.60
C TYR A 11 3.83 -64.95 -3.98
N ASN A 12 2.62 -64.99 -4.52
CA ASN A 12 2.27 -64.08 -5.59
C ASN A 12 0.84 -63.55 -5.36
N GLU A 13 0.62 -62.33 -5.80
CA GLU A 13 -0.63 -61.55 -5.72
C GLU A 13 -0.90 -60.81 -4.41
N SER A 14 -0.59 -59.51 -4.47
CA SER A 14 -1.47 -58.37 -4.09
C SER A 14 -0.76 -57.29 -3.27
N LEU A 15 0.37 -56.79 -3.77
CA LEU A 15 0.78 -55.41 -3.56
C LEU A 15 0.50 -54.57 -4.82
N ALA A 16 -0.74 -54.64 -5.30
CA ALA A 16 -1.29 -53.72 -6.30
C ALA A 16 -2.29 -52.74 -5.66
N LEU A 17 -2.06 -52.36 -4.41
CA LEU A 17 -2.71 -51.20 -3.80
C LEU A 17 -1.81 -49.99 -4.04
N SER A 18 -1.94 -49.36 -5.21
CA SER A 18 -1.82 -47.90 -5.43
C SER A 18 -1.67 -47.55 -6.92
N PRO A 19 -2.79 -47.45 -7.65
CA PRO A 19 -2.90 -46.35 -8.62
C PRO A 19 -4.00 -45.35 -8.26
N LYS A 20 -4.83 -45.62 -7.23
CA LYS A 20 -6.01 -44.79 -6.91
C LYS A 20 -5.85 -43.83 -5.73
N LEU A 21 -4.64 -43.71 -5.15
CA LEU A 21 -4.38 -42.68 -4.14
C LEU A 21 -4.26 -41.26 -4.73
N HIS A 22 -4.12 -41.13 -6.05
CA HIS A 22 -4.05 -39.82 -6.70
C HIS A 22 -5.44 -39.17 -6.88
N GLU A 23 -6.51 -39.96 -6.99
CA GLU A 23 -7.88 -39.44 -7.19
C GLU A 23 -8.57 -38.98 -5.89
N LEU A 24 -8.10 -39.44 -4.72
CA LEU A 24 -8.66 -39.06 -3.40
C LEU A 24 -8.00 -37.82 -2.78
N GLN A 25 -6.90 -37.32 -3.35
CA GLN A 25 -6.12 -36.22 -2.78
C GLN A 25 -6.69 -34.83 -3.15
N GLU A 26 -7.55 -34.74 -4.16
CA GLU A 26 -8.31 -33.54 -4.50
C GLU A 26 -9.63 -33.45 -3.70
N GLY A 27 -9.55 -33.65 -2.39
CA GLY A 27 -10.70 -33.44 -1.51
C GLY A 27 -11.15 -31.96 -1.49
N PRO A 28 -12.41 -31.66 -1.12
CA PRO A 28 -12.94 -30.30 -1.00
C PRO A 28 -12.09 -29.38 -0.09
N CYS A 29 -11.32 -29.96 0.85
CA CYS A 29 -10.36 -29.24 1.69
C CYS A 29 -9.20 -28.62 0.89
N THR A 30 -8.66 -29.30 -0.13
CA THR A 30 -7.59 -28.74 -0.98
C THR A 30 -8.14 -27.70 -1.95
N ARG A 31 -9.39 -27.86 -2.42
CA ARG A 31 -10.08 -26.86 -3.25
C ARG A 31 -10.29 -25.53 -2.53
N ARG A 32 -10.75 -25.55 -1.28
CA ARG A 32 -10.92 -24.33 -0.47
C ARG A 32 -9.59 -23.65 -0.17
N VAL A 33 -8.54 -24.42 0.10
CA VAL A 33 -7.18 -23.87 0.30
C VAL A 33 -6.64 -23.27 -1.00
N ALA A 34 -6.83 -23.93 -2.15
CA ALA A 34 -6.43 -23.40 -3.45
C ALA A 34 -7.17 -22.10 -3.80
N GLU A 35 -8.48 -22.03 -3.54
CA GLU A 35 -9.28 -20.82 -3.72
C GLU A 35 -8.80 -19.68 -2.83
N LEU A 36 -8.53 -19.95 -1.55
CA LEU A 36 -8.01 -18.95 -0.62
C LEU A 36 -6.61 -18.47 -1.04
N ARG A 37 -5.73 -19.37 -1.48
CA ARG A 37 -4.40 -18.99 -2.03
C ARG A 37 -4.55 -18.12 -3.28
N ALA A 38 -5.43 -18.48 -4.20
CA ALA A 38 -5.72 -17.68 -5.39
C ALA A 38 -6.25 -16.29 -5.00
N ARG A 39 -7.10 -16.19 -3.98
CA ARG A 39 -7.59 -14.92 -3.44
C ARG A 39 -6.47 -14.08 -2.83
N VAL A 40 -5.57 -14.69 -2.06
CA VAL A 40 -4.40 -14.01 -1.49
C VAL A 40 -3.50 -13.47 -2.58
N GLU A 41 -3.20 -14.25 -3.61
CA GLU A 41 -2.37 -13.79 -4.74
C GLU A 41 -3.03 -12.64 -5.49
N ARG A 42 -4.35 -12.69 -5.70
CA ARG A 42 -5.09 -11.58 -6.29
C ARG A 42 -5.00 -10.31 -5.43
N LEU A 43 -5.11 -10.43 -4.11
CA LEU A 43 -5.00 -9.28 -3.20
C LEU A 43 -3.58 -8.71 -3.19
N ARG A 44 -2.56 -9.56 -3.19
CA ARG A 44 -1.15 -9.13 -3.31
C ARG A 44 -0.90 -8.39 -4.61
N ALA A 45 -1.47 -8.86 -5.73
CA ALA A 45 -1.36 -8.17 -7.01
C ALA A 45 -2.03 -6.78 -6.96
N LYS A 46 -3.22 -6.68 -6.35
CA LYS A 46 -3.89 -5.38 -6.15
C LYS A 46 -3.09 -4.44 -5.26
N LEU A 47 -2.51 -4.96 -4.18
CA LEU A 47 -1.69 -4.19 -3.25
C LEU A 47 -0.46 -3.62 -3.96
N ARG A 48 0.27 -4.45 -4.72
CA ARG A 48 1.40 -3.97 -5.52
C ARG A 48 1.00 -2.87 -6.51
N ALA A 49 -0.12 -3.04 -7.21
CA ALA A 49 -0.62 -2.02 -8.12
C ALA A 49 -0.97 -0.69 -7.42
N ALA A 50 -1.58 -0.77 -6.23
CA ALA A 50 -1.90 0.41 -5.43
C ALA A 50 -0.64 1.09 -4.87
N GLU A 51 0.35 0.32 -4.43
CA GLU A 51 1.65 0.83 -3.99
C GLU A 51 2.41 1.54 -5.13
N GLU A 52 2.38 0.98 -6.34
CA GLU A 52 2.96 1.64 -7.52
C GLU A 52 2.29 2.99 -7.81
N MET A 53 0.96 3.07 -7.68
CA MET A 53 0.25 4.35 -7.80
C MET A 53 0.64 5.33 -6.69
N LEU A 54 0.74 4.87 -5.44
CA LEU A 54 1.15 5.70 -4.31
C LEU A 54 2.54 6.29 -4.53
N VAL A 55 3.50 5.48 -4.97
CA VAL A 55 4.87 5.94 -5.23
C VAL A 55 4.90 6.97 -6.36
N ARG A 56 4.09 6.77 -7.42
CA ARG A 56 3.95 7.76 -8.50
C ARG A 56 3.41 9.09 -8.00
N GLU A 57 2.36 9.08 -7.19
CA GLU A 57 1.81 10.32 -6.62
C GLU A 57 2.78 11.01 -5.65
N GLN A 58 3.48 10.26 -4.80
CA GLN A 58 4.47 10.83 -3.87
C GLN A 58 5.69 11.45 -4.57
N SER A 59 6.04 10.91 -5.75
CA SER A 59 7.18 11.36 -6.56
C SER A 59 6.82 12.46 -7.57
N ARG A 60 5.52 12.64 -7.86
CA ARG A 60 5.02 13.72 -8.72
C ARG A 60 5.37 15.07 -8.11
N ALA A 61 5.95 15.97 -8.93
CA ALA A 61 6.18 17.35 -8.54
C ALA A 61 4.85 18.09 -8.36
N PRO A 62 4.71 18.98 -7.37
CA PRO A 62 3.47 19.68 -7.15
C PRO A 62 3.28 20.76 -8.22
N GLU A 63 2.04 21.15 -8.44
CA GLU A 63 1.66 22.26 -9.30
C GLU A 63 1.39 23.53 -8.47
N ILE A 64 1.49 24.69 -9.12
CA ILE A 64 1.15 25.96 -8.48
C ILE A 64 -0.33 25.94 -8.11
N GLY A 65 -0.65 26.26 -6.85
CA GLY A 65 -1.99 26.23 -6.31
C GLY A 65 -2.36 24.94 -5.57
N GLU A 66 -1.58 23.87 -5.70
CA GLU A 66 -1.75 22.65 -4.87
C GLU A 66 -1.29 22.90 -3.43
N PHE A 67 -1.72 22.04 -2.50
CA PHE A 67 -1.31 22.12 -1.11
C PHE A 67 -0.20 21.12 -0.83
N VAL A 68 0.82 21.59 -0.12
CA VAL A 68 1.90 20.73 0.35
C VAL A 68 2.18 20.99 1.83
N ARG A 69 2.72 19.97 2.49
CA ARG A 69 3.23 20.05 3.85
C ARG A 69 4.69 19.63 3.91
N CYS A 70 5.44 20.16 4.86
CA CYS A 70 6.79 19.74 5.19
C CYS A 70 6.74 18.78 6.38
N PRO A 71 7.08 17.48 6.21
CA PRO A 71 7.04 16.52 7.30
C PRO A 71 7.98 16.84 8.47
N LEU A 72 9.06 17.58 8.20
CA LEU A 72 10.09 17.90 9.19
C LEU A 72 9.72 19.09 10.08
N THR A 73 9.10 20.11 9.50
CA THR A 73 8.76 21.35 10.23
C THR A 73 7.29 21.47 10.57
N GLY A 74 6.43 20.64 9.97
CA GLY A 74 4.98 20.75 10.09
C GLY A 74 4.39 21.94 9.33
N PHE A 75 5.18 22.72 8.60
CA PHE A 75 4.67 23.81 7.77
C PHE A 75 3.84 23.26 6.63
N PHE A 76 2.68 23.87 6.39
CA PHE A 76 1.82 23.51 5.27
C PHE A 76 1.22 24.77 4.65
N GLY A 77 0.91 24.69 3.37
CA GLY A 77 0.51 25.86 2.63
C GLY A 77 0.25 25.56 1.16
N GLN A 78 -0.21 26.60 0.48
CA GLN A 78 -0.45 26.55 -0.95
C GLN A 78 0.84 26.83 -1.70
N VAL A 79 1.14 26.03 -2.73
CA VAL A 79 2.32 26.21 -3.57
C VAL A 79 2.18 27.48 -4.40
N THR A 80 3.13 28.40 -4.25
CA THR A 80 3.22 29.64 -5.02
C THR A 80 4.22 29.52 -6.16
N LYS A 81 5.30 28.74 -5.96
CA LYS A 81 6.37 28.59 -6.94
C LYS A 81 7.03 27.23 -6.85
N VAL A 82 7.36 26.66 -8.00
CA VAL A 82 8.10 25.40 -8.11
C VAL A 82 9.40 25.66 -8.87
N THR A 83 10.52 25.41 -8.21
CA THR A 83 11.86 25.60 -8.77
C THR A 83 12.49 24.23 -9.05
N PRO A 84 12.68 23.84 -10.33
CA PRO A 84 13.27 22.57 -10.69
C PRO A 84 14.76 22.52 -10.28
N ARG A 85 15.26 21.32 -10.01
CA ARG A 85 16.67 21.09 -9.66
C ARG A 85 17.33 20.14 -10.64
N ALA A 86 18.64 20.29 -10.81
CA ALA A 86 19.45 19.37 -11.59
C ALA A 86 19.44 17.93 -11.02
N TYR A 87 19.35 17.81 -9.68
CA TYR A 87 19.29 16.53 -8.98
C TYR A 87 18.28 16.58 -7.82
N GLY A 88 17.52 15.50 -7.65
CA GLY A 88 16.54 15.34 -6.58
C GLY A 88 15.19 16.00 -6.86
N ARG A 89 14.39 16.16 -5.80
CA ARG A 89 13.05 16.78 -5.87
C ARG A 89 13.15 18.30 -6.03
N PRO A 90 12.18 18.94 -6.71
CA PRO A 90 12.13 20.39 -6.86
C PRO A 90 12.02 21.09 -5.50
N TRP A 91 12.48 22.34 -5.45
CA TRP A 91 12.16 23.24 -4.35
C TRP A 91 10.80 23.86 -4.57
N VAL A 92 10.05 24.02 -3.51
CA VAL A 92 8.67 24.47 -3.57
C VAL A 92 8.51 25.61 -2.57
N GLU A 93 8.14 26.78 -3.06
CA GLU A 93 7.74 27.89 -2.21
C GLU A 93 6.26 27.70 -1.88
N ILE A 94 5.93 27.80 -0.59
CA ILE A 94 4.57 27.78 -0.11
C ILE A 94 4.19 29.11 0.51
N LEU A 95 2.97 29.56 0.24
CA LEU A 95 2.27 30.50 1.10
C LEU A 95 1.74 29.71 2.30
N LEU A 96 2.29 29.95 3.49
CA LEU A 96 1.79 29.31 4.71
C LEU A 96 0.29 29.53 4.81
N TYR A 97 -0.44 28.51 5.26
CA TYR A 97 -1.89 28.59 5.45
C TYR A 97 -2.24 29.43 6.69
N LEU A 98 -1.88 30.70 6.65
CA LEU A 98 -2.59 31.80 7.27
C LEU A 98 -3.50 32.33 6.15
N GLY A 99 -4.78 32.58 6.40
CA GLY A 99 -5.69 33.03 5.34
C GLY A 99 -5.05 34.14 4.50
N LYS A 100 -5.27 34.14 3.18
CA LYS A 100 -4.61 35.08 2.26
C LYS A 100 -4.76 36.55 2.67
N ASP A 101 -5.84 36.85 3.39
CA ASP A 101 -6.19 38.18 3.90
C ASP A 101 -5.71 38.43 5.35
N MET A 102 -4.99 37.48 5.95
CA MET A 102 -4.45 37.61 7.30
C MET A 102 -3.13 38.40 7.25
N PRO A 103 -2.98 39.46 8.08
CA PRO A 103 -1.71 40.16 8.20
C PRO A 103 -0.64 39.20 8.73
N GLY A 104 0.53 39.20 8.09
CA GLY A 104 1.63 38.29 8.43
C GLY A 104 1.74 37.04 7.56
N HIS A 105 1.13 37.03 6.37
CA HIS A 105 1.40 35.97 5.40
C HIS A 105 2.90 35.91 5.07
N THR A 106 3.49 34.72 5.16
CA THR A 106 4.91 34.49 4.87
C THR A 106 5.01 33.36 3.87
N THR A 107 5.91 33.54 2.89
CA THR A 107 6.32 32.46 2.00
C THR A 107 7.50 31.70 2.61
N VAL A 108 7.48 30.37 2.46
CA VAL A 108 8.54 29.49 2.95
C VAL A 108 8.98 28.56 1.83
N ASP A 109 10.28 28.45 1.63
CA ASP A 109 10.87 27.49 0.71
C ASP A 109 11.02 26.11 1.38
N LEU A 110 10.39 25.10 0.79
CA LEU A 110 10.57 23.70 1.12
C LEU A 110 11.63 23.10 0.19
N PHE A 111 12.82 22.86 0.74
CA PHE A 111 14.02 22.43 0.00
C PHE A 111 13.99 20.95 -0.47
N GLY A 112 12.87 20.49 -1.02
CA GLY A 112 12.65 19.11 -1.49
C GLY A 112 11.97 18.19 -0.46
N ASN A 113 11.80 18.69 0.77
CA ASN A 113 11.11 17.99 1.87
C ASN A 113 9.64 18.44 1.93
N TRP A 114 8.84 17.99 0.97
CA TRP A 114 7.41 18.29 0.89
C TRP A 114 6.58 17.05 0.54
N GLU A 115 5.36 16.97 1.03
CA GLU A 115 4.37 15.97 0.68
C GLU A 115 3.11 16.66 0.16
N LEU A 116 2.53 16.14 -0.91
CA LEU A 116 1.22 16.59 -1.39
C LEU A 116 0.17 16.34 -0.32
N MET A 117 -0.74 17.29 -0.18
CA MET A 117 -1.84 17.24 0.77
C MET A 117 -3.10 17.73 0.08
N ASP A 118 -4.24 17.19 0.49
CA ASP A 118 -5.52 17.75 0.10
C ASP A 118 -5.67 19.17 0.65
N PRO A 119 -6.43 20.04 -0.03
CA PRO A 119 -6.78 21.33 0.53
C PRO A 119 -7.50 21.12 1.88
N PRO A 120 -7.21 21.94 2.90
CA PRO A 120 -7.99 21.89 4.14
C PRO A 120 -9.46 22.13 3.81
N SER A 121 -10.35 21.33 4.40
CA SER A 121 -11.79 21.52 4.26
C SER A 121 -12.18 22.89 4.81
N GLU A 122 -13.22 23.53 4.25
CA GLU A 122 -13.69 24.84 4.71
C GLU A 122 -14.00 24.84 6.23
N ASP A 123 -14.40 23.70 6.80
CA ASP A 123 -14.62 23.50 8.24
C ASP A 123 -13.34 23.63 9.10
N SER A 124 -12.16 23.45 8.49
CA SER A 124 -10.86 23.62 9.17
C SER A 124 -10.50 25.10 9.33
N VAL A 125 -10.98 25.95 8.42
CA VAL A 125 -10.72 27.39 8.41
C VAL A 125 -11.47 28.07 9.55
N VAL A 126 -12.74 27.69 9.75
CA VAL A 126 -13.56 28.16 10.88
C VAL A 126 -13.02 27.65 12.22
N HIS A 127 -12.47 26.44 12.30
CA HIS A 127 -11.91 25.93 13.54
C HIS A 127 -10.59 26.62 13.95
N ALA A 128 -9.76 27.04 12.99
CA ALA A 128 -8.58 27.87 13.26
C ALA A 128 -8.94 29.32 13.62
N LEU A 129 -10.02 29.85 13.05
CA LEU A 129 -10.56 31.18 13.38
C LEU A 129 -11.21 31.24 14.78
N MET A 130 -11.64 30.10 15.34
CA MET A 130 -12.26 30.01 16.67
C MET A 130 -11.25 29.91 17.83
N ILE A 131 -9.93 29.88 17.56
CA ILE A 131 -8.88 29.83 18.59
C ILE A 131 -8.19 31.21 18.78
N ALA A 132 -8.83 32.31 18.36
CA ALA A 132 -8.48 33.63 18.85
C ALA A 132 -9.32 33.91 20.12
N PRO A 133 -8.76 33.81 21.34
CA PRO A 133 -9.45 34.35 22.50
C PRO A 133 -9.50 35.87 22.35
N GLU A 134 -10.70 36.44 22.47
CA GLU A 134 -10.86 37.85 22.83
C GLU A 134 -10.07 38.10 24.12
N ALA A 135 -9.03 38.93 24.05
CA ALA A 135 -8.42 39.62 25.18
C ALA A 135 -7.72 40.90 24.69
#